data_AF-F3GC70-F1
#
_entry.id   AF-F3GC70-F1
#
_cell.length_a   1.000
_cell.length_b   1.000
_cell.length_c   1.000
_cell.angle_alpha   90.00
_cell.angle_beta   90.00
_cell.angle_gamma   90.00
#
_symmetry.space_group_name_H-M   'P 1'
#
loop_
_entity.id
_entity.type
_entity.pdbx_description
1 polymer ?
#
loop_
_entity_poly.entity_id
_entity_poly.type
_entity_poly.pdbx_seq_one_letter_code
_entity_poly.pdbx_strand_id
1 'polypeptide(L)' 'MSLFSAVEMAPRDPILGINEAFNADTRSTKVNLGVGVYCDEDGRIPLLRAVAEAEKVRVAQHAPRGYLP' A
#
# COMPACT_ATOMS: atom_id res chain seq x y z
N MET A 1 32.85 4.49 15.33
CA MET A 1 31.49 4.27 15.86
C MET A 1 30.50 4.83 14.86
N SER A 2 29.53 4.03 14.43
CA SER A 2 28.53 4.44 13.43
C SER A 2 27.45 5.31 14.09
N LEU A 3 26.99 6.35 13.39
CA LEU A 3 25.96 7.30 13.83
C LEU A 3 24.66 6.64 14.32
N PHE A 4 24.37 5.42 13.84
CA PHE A 4 23.13 4.70 14.12
C PHE A 4 23.28 3.57 15.14
N SER A 5 24.41 3.46 15.85
CA SER A 5 24.62 2.35 16.80
C SER A 5 23.69 2.36 18.02
N ALA A 6 23.02 3.48 18.31
CA ALA A 6 22.07 3.64 19.42
C ALA A 6 20.60 3.67 18.95
N VAL A 7 20.33 3.49 17.65
CA VAL A 7 18.96 3.51 17.14
C VAL A 7 18.35 2.13 17.34
N GLU A 8 17.45 2.03 18.31
CA GLU A 8 16.63 0.84 18.53
C GLU A 8 15.50 0.76 17.51
N MET A 9 15.09 -0.47 17.15
CA MET A 9 13.93 -0.64 16.28
C MET A 9 12.66 -0.19 16.99
N ALA A 10 11.84 0.60 16.28
CA ALA A 10 10.51 0.96 16.75
C ALA A 10 9.66 -0.32 16.96
N PRO A 11 8.75 -0.32 17.95
CA PRO A 11 7.84 -1.44 18.16
C PRO A 11 7.11 -1.80 16.87
N ARG A 12 7.10 -3.08 16.50
CA ARG A 12 6.37 -3.57 15.33
C ARG A 12 4.89 -3.28 15.54
N ASP A 13 4.26 -2.62 14.57
CA ASP A 13 2.83 -2.36 14.59
C ASP A 13 2.06 -3.69 14.58
N PRO A 14 1.13 -3.92 15.52
CA PRO A 14 0.36 -5.17 15.59
C PRO A 14 -0.43 -5.47 14.31
N ILE A 15 -0.78 -4.47 13.50
CA ILE A 15 -1.47 -4.65 12.20
C ILE A 15 -0.50 -5.20 11.13
N LEU A 16 0.78 -4.80 11.17
CA LEU A 16 1.78 -5.31 10.23
C LEU A 16 2.07 -6.80 10.45
N GLY A 17 2.04 -7.27 11.70
CA GLY A 17 2.25 -8.69 12.02
C GLY A 17 1.19 -9.62 11.42
N ILE A 18 -0.07 -9.17 11.36
CA ILE A 18 -1.18 -9.94 10.76
C ILE A 18 -1.00 -10.06 9.24
N ASN A 19 -0.58 -8.98 8.58
CA ASN A 19 -0.29 -9.00 7.15
C ASN A 19 0.94 -9.84 6.81
N GLU A 20 2.00 -9.80 7.62
CA GLU A 20 3.17 -10.67 7.44
C GLU A 20 2.77 -12.15 7.55
N ALA A 21 2.00 -12.53 8.57
CA ALA A 21 1.52 -13.90 8.74
C ALA A 21 0.58 -14.33 7.61
N PHE A 22 -0.33 -13.44 7.18
CA PHE A 22 -1.20 -13.68 6.03
C PHE A 22 -0.39 -13.87 4.74
N ASN A 23 0.64 -13.05 4.50
CA ASN A 23 1.48 -13.14 3.31
C ASN A 23 2.36 -14.40 3.32
N ALA A 24 2.87 -14.81 4.48
CA ALA A 24 3.70 -16.01 4.64
C ALA A 24 2.90 -17.32 4.50
N ASP A 25 1.58 -17.28 4.68
CA ASP A 25 0.71 -18.44 4.50
C ASP A 25 0.61 -18.85 3.03
N THR A 26 0.88 -20.11 2.69
CA THR A 26 0.86 -20.61 1.30
C THR A 26 -0.51 -21.13 0.85
N ARG A 27 -1.51 -21.16 1.75
CA ARG A 27 -2.86 -21.63 1.41
C ARG A 27 -3.50 -20.72 0.36
N SER A 28 -4.05 -21.32 -0.69
CA SER A 28 -4.72 -20.60 -1.79
C SER A 28 -6.12 -20.08 -1.43
N THR A 29 -6.72 -20.57 -0.33
CA THR A 29 -8.08 -20.23 0.11
C THR A 29 -8.11 -19.32 1.34
N LYS A 30 -7.01 -18.61 1.63
CA LYS A 30 -6.91 -17.69 2.77
C LYS A 30 -7.65 -16.37 2.47
N VAL A 31 -8.34 -15.81 3.47
CA VAL A 31 -9.06 -14.54 3.36
C VAL A 31 -8.51 -13.56 4.41
N ASN A 32 -8.11 -12.36 3.99
CA ASN A 32 -7.64 -11.31 4.89
C ASN A 32 -8.79 -10.36 5.24
N LEU A 33 -9.31 -10.47 6.46
CA LEU A 33 -10.33 -9.55 7.00
C LEU A 33 -9.74 -8.46 7.91
N GLY A 34 -8.40 -8.43 8.06
CA GLY A 34 -7.70 -7.47 8.92
C GLY A 34 -7.40 -6.14 8.23
N VAL A 35 -7.39 -6.11 6.89
CA VAL A 35 -7.13 -4.89 6.11
C VAL A 35 -8.47 -4.30 5.70
N GLY A 36 -8.77 -3.09 6.19
CA GLY A 36 -9.99 -2.35 5.86
C GLY A 36 -9.98 -1.72 4.46
N VAL A 37 -9.62 -2.51 3.44
CA VAL A 37 -9.66 -2.10 2.02
C VAL A 37 -10.76 -2.84 1.30
N TYR A 38 -11.42 -2.13 0.40
CA TYR A 38 -12.37 -2.74 -0.52
C TYR A 38 -11.59 -3.54 -1.57
N CYS A 39 -11.87 -4.84 -1.63
CA CYS A 39 -11.35 -5.73 -2.65
C CYS A 39 -12.46 -6.13 -3.62
N ASP A 40 -12.10 -6.40 -4.87
CA ASP A 40 -12.97 -7.02 -5.86
C ASP A 40 -13.14 -8.53 -5.62
N GLU A 41 -13.89 -9.21 -6.50
CA GLU A 41 -14.17 -10.65 -6.43
C GLU A 41 -12.90 -11.52 -6.48
N ASP A 42 -11.80 -10.98 -7.02
CA ASP A 42 -10.49 -11.64 -7.07
C ASP A 42 -9.62 -11.35 -5.84
N GLY A 43 -10.14 -10.58 -4.86
CA GLY A 43 -9.39 -10.18 -3.68
C GLY A 43 -8.34 -9.10 -3.95
N ARG A 44 -8.44 -8.37 -5.06
CA ARG A 44 -7.52 -7.27 -5.43
C ARG A 44 -8.15 -5.91 -5.13
N ILE A 45 -7.31 -4.92 -4.87
CA ILE A 45 -7.77 -3.53 -4.72
C ILE A 45 -8.10 -2.97 -6.11
N PRO A 46 -9.36 -2.59 -6.39
CA PRO A 46 -9.74 -2.13 -7.72
C PRO A 46 -9.27 -0.70 -7.95
N LEU A 47 -8.74 -0.44 -9.15
CA LEU A 47 -8.54 0.94 -9.63
C LEU A 47 -9.87 1.46 -10.17
N LEU A 48 -10.41 2.51 -9.53
CA LEU A 48 -11.66 3.12 -9.96
C LEU A 48 -11.52 3.73 -11.37
N ARG A 49 -12.52 3.50 -12.23
CA ARG A 49 -12.54 4.01 -13.61
C ARG A 49 -12.33 5.53 -13.67
N ALA A 50 -12.99 6.27 -12.78
CA ALA A 50 -12.86 7.73 -12.71
C ALA A 50 -11.42 8.17 -12.38
N VAL A 51 -10.72 7.42 -11.51
CA VAL A 51 -9.31 7.70 -11.15
C VAL A 51 -8.41 7.39 -12.34
N ALA A 52 -8.59 6.24 -12.99
CA ALA A 52 -7.81 5.86 -14.16
C ALA A 52 -7.93 6.89 -15.31
N GLU A 53 -9.13 7.40 -15.58
CA GLU A 53 -9.33 8.44 -16.59
C GLU A 53 -8.71 9.78 -16.18
N ALA A 54 -8.84 10.17 -14.91
CA ALA A 54 -8.21 11.40 -14.41
C ALA A 54 -6.68 11.34 -14.51
N GLU A 55 -6.06 10.20 -14.22
CA GLU A 55 -4.63 9.98 -14.38
C GLU A 55 -4.18 10.12 -15.84
N LYS A 56 -4.92 9.53 -16.79
CA LYS A 56 -4.62 9.68 -18.23
C LYS A 56 -4.66 11.14 -18.67
N VAL A 57 -5.70 11.88 -18.28
CA VAL A 57 -5.84 13.31 -18.58
C VAL A 57 -4.69 14.10 -17.97
N ARG A 58 -4.34 13.83 -16.71
CA ARG A 58 -3.27 14.50 -15.99
C ARG A 58 -1.90 14.25 -16.61
N VAL A 59 -1.61 13.01 -17.02
CA VAL A 59 -0.37 12.65 -17.71
C VAL A 59 -0.30 13.33 -19.08
N ALA A 60 -1.40 13.33 -19.85
CA ALA A 60 -1.45 13.99 -21.15
C ALA A 60 -1.17 15.49 -21.10
N GLN A 61 -1.49 16.17 -19.98
CA GLN A 61 -1.24 17.60 -19.80
C GLN A 61 0.24 17.98 -19.68
N HIS A 62 1.17 17.04 -19.40
CA HIS A 62 2.61 17.31 -19.25
C HIS A 62 2.93 18.52 -18.34
N ALA A 63 2.10 18.77 -17.33
CA ALA A 63 2.22 19.97 -16.51
C ALA A 63 3.52 19.94 -15.68
N PRO A 64 4.25 21.08 -15.58
CA PRO A 64 5.44 21.16 -14.75
C PRO A 64 5.08 20.91 -13.28
N ARG A 65 5.86 20.07 -12.60
CA ARG A 65 5.67 19.75 -11.18
C ARG A 65 6.36 20.78 -10.29
N GLY A 66 5.87 22.02 -10.35
CA GLY A 66 6.32 23.09 -9.47
C GLY A 66 5.94 22.80 -8.01
N TYR A 67 6.76 23.28 -7.08
CA TYR A 67 6.45 23.23 -5.65
C TYR A 67 5.35 24.25 -5.32
N LEU A 68 4.46 23.93 -4.38
CA LEU A 68 3.53 24.92 -3.82
C LEU A 68 4.34 25.88 -2.92
N PRO A 69 4.13 27.20 -3.00
CA PRO A 69 4.74 28.16 -2.08
C PRO A 69 4.27 27.95 -0.63
#